data_AF-K9UWS2-F1
#
_entry.id   AF-K9UWS2-F1
#
_cell.length_a   1.000
_cell.length_b   1.000
_cell.length_c   1.000
_cell.angle_alpha   90.00
_cell.angle_beta   90.00
_cell.angle_gamma   90.00
#
_symmetry.space_group_name_H-M   'P 1'
#
loop_
_entity.id
_entity.type
_entity.pdbx_description
1 polymer ?
#
loop_
_entity_poly.entity_id
_entity_poly.type
_entity_poly.pdbx_seq_one_letter_code
_entity_poly.pdbx_strand_id
1 'polypeptide(L)' 'MNKHPILVLAQPKCGKLIRDIRLNIGLSQEEFASVIGVTFSTVNRWENGHAKPSRLASKSLEKQLLEMGDRR' A
#
# COMPACT_ATOMS: atom_id res chain seq x y z
N MET A 1 -8.30 -9.31 16.35
CA MET A 1 -8.13 -8.12 15.48
C MET A 1 -7.62 -8.60 14.13
N ASN A 2 -8.20 -8.12 13.02
CA ASN A 2 -7.87 -8.61 11.67
C ASN A 2 -6.43 -8.19 11.33
N LYS A 3 -5.53 -9.16 11.11
CA LYS A 3 -4.10 -8.90 10.86
C LYS A 3 -3.83 -8.25 9.50
N HIS A 4 -4.85 -8.12 8.65
CA HIS A 4 -4.74 -7.68 7.26
C HIS A 4 -5.80 -6.63 6.86
N PRO A 5 -5.75 -5.41 7.40
CA PRO A 5 -6.79 -4.40 7.18
C PRO A 5 -6.98 -4.03 5.70
N ILE A 6 -5.93 -4.13 4.89
CA ILE A 6 -5.93 -3.70 3.48
C ILE A 6 -6.67 -4.69 2.57
N LEU A 7 -6.74 -5.97 2.95
CA LEU A 7 -7.49 -7.00 2.22
C LEU A 7 -9.00 -6.87 2.38
N VAL A 8 -9.44 -6.40 3.55
CA VAL A 8 -10.87 -6.32 3.91
C VAL A 8 -11.52 -5.08 3.31
N LEU A 9 -10.74 -4.02 3.05
CA LEU A 9 -11.26 -2.78 2.47
C LEU A 9 -11.56 -2.92 0.98
N ALA A 10 -12.75 -2.48 0.55
CA ALA A 10 -13.13 -2.36 -0.86
C ALA A 10 -12.56 -1.07 -1.48
N GLN A 11 -12.48 -0.99 -2.81
CA GLN A 11 -12.22 0.30 -3.48
C GLN A 11 -13.44 1.24 -3.34
N PRO A 12 -13.22 2.57 -3.28
CA PRO A 12 -11.94 3.27 -3.32
C PRO A 12 -11.22 3.32 -1.95
N LYS A 13 -11.79 2.74 -0.89
CA LYS A 13 -11.29 2.89 0.50
C LYS A 13 -9.88 2.32 0.69
N CYS A 14 -9.59 1.15 0.12
CA CYS A 14 -8.23 0.59 0.20
C CYS A 14 -7.21 1.47 -0.55
N GLY A 15 -7.58 2.01 -1.72
CA GLY A 15 -6.73 2.93 -2.48
C GLY A 15 -6.42 4.23 -1.72
N LYS A 16 -7.44 4.82 -1.09
CA LYS A 16 -7.28 6.00 -0.24
C LYS A 16 -6.33 5.73 0.94
N LEU A 17 -6.52 4.61 1.64
CA LEU A 17 -5.64 4.23 2.74
C LEU A 17 -4.18 4.05 2.28
N ILE A 18 -3.95 3.42 1.13
CA ILE A 18 -2.60 3.27 0.56
C ILE A 18 -1.98 4.64 0.28
N ARG A 19 -2.75 5.57 -0.30
CA ARG A 19 -2.31 6.94 -0.54
C ARG A 19 -1.96 7.66 0.77
N ASP A 20 -2.82 7.56 1.78
CA ASP A 20 -2.61 8.23 3.07
C ASP A 20 -1.35 7.72 3.76
N ILE A 21 -1.13 6.40 3.75
CA ILE A 21 0.10 5.77 4.25
C ILE A 21 1.31 6.35 3.51
N ARG A 22 1.29 6.34 2.18
CA ARG A 22 2.40 6.83 1.35
C ARG A 22 2.72 8.31 1.62
N LEU A 23 1.70 9.15 1.71
CA LEU A 23 1.87 10.58 1.99
C LEU A 23 2.42 10.83 3.40
N ASN A 24 1.99 10.05 4.39
CA ASN A 24 2.48 10.16 5.77
C ASN A 24 3.97 9.80 5.91
N ILE A 25 4.51 8.97 5.00
CA ILE A 25 5.94 8.65 4.95
C ILE A 25 6.70 9.48 3.92
N GLY A 26 6.05 10.46 3.27
CA GLY A 26 6.68 11.42 2.38
C GLY A 26 7.19 10.87 1.05
N LEU A 27 6.69 9.72 0.59
CA LEU A 27 7.18 9.08 -0.64
C LEU A 27 6.34 9.44 -1.88
N SER A 28 6.98 9.55 -3.04
CA SER A 28 6.34 9.49 -4.36
C SER A 28 5.73 8.11 -4.62
N GLN A 29 4.85 8.01 -5.62
CA GLN A 29 4.26 6.71 -6.00
C GLN A 29 5.34 5.73 -6.50
N GLU A 30 6.37 6.24 -7.17
CA GLU A 30 7.53 5.50 -7.64
C GLU A 30 8.36 4.94 -6.48
N GLU A 31 8.76 5.79 -5.54
CA GLU A 31 9.52 5.36 -4.34
C GLU A 31 8.72 4.35 -3.52
N PHE A 32 7.42 4.60 -3.33
CA PHE A 32 6.54 3.68 -2.64
C PHE A 32 6.44 2.34 -3.38
N ALA A 33 6.31 2.35 -4.70
CA ALA A 33 6.28 1.14 -5.51
C ALA A 33 7.57 0.33 -5.36
N SER A 34 8.73 1.00 -5.37
CA SER A 34 10.04 0.38 -5.14
C SER A 34 10.14 -0.29 -3.77
N VAL A 35 9.63 0.35 -2.72
CA VAL A 35 9.59 -0.24 -1.37
C VAL A 35 8.70 -1.49 -1.35
N ILE A 36 7.49 -1.40 -1.91
CA ILE A 36 6.52 -2.52 -1.87
C ILE A 36 6.92 -3.68 -2.81
N GLY A 37 7.81 -3.43 -3.77
CA GLY A 37 8.21 -4.41 -4.78
C GLY A 37 7.19 -4.55 -5.91
N VAL A 38 6.54 -3.45 -6.30
CA VAL A 38 5.59 -3.38 -7.42
C VAL A 38 5.97 -2.26 -8.38
N THR A 39 5.24 -2.12 -9.48
CA THR A 39 5.44 -1.01 -10.42
C THR A 39 4.66 0.24 -9.99
N PHE A 40 5.14 1.41 -10.40
CA PHE A 40 4.41 2.68 -10.27
C PHE A 40 2.96 2.56 -10.75
N SER A 41 2.74 2.00 -11.96
CA SER A 41 1.41 1.85 -12.55
C SER A 41 0.47 1.00 -11.68
N THR A 42 1.02 0.09 -10.88
CA THR A 42 0.26 -0.72 -9.93
C THR A 42 -0.23 0.13 -8.76
N VAL A 43 0.66 0.93 -8.15
CA VAL A 43 0.30 1.90 -7.10
C VAL A 43 -0.70 2.93 -7.63
N ASN A 44 -0.46 3.49 -8.81
CA ASN A 44 -1.35 4.46 -9.44
C ASN A 44 -2.78 3.90 -9.64
N ARG A 45 -2.91 2.65 -10.10
CA ARG A 45 -4.24 1.99 -10.21
C ARG A 45 -4.89 1.75 -8.84
N TRP A 46 -4.12 1.44 -7.81
CA TRP A 46 -4.66 1.27 -6.47
C TRP A 46 -5.18 2.58 -5.90
N GLU A 47 -4.40 3.65 -5.94
CA GLU A 47 -4.77 4.94 -5.36
C GLU A 47 -5.96 5.60 -6.08
N ASN A 48 -6.07 5.41 -7.40
CA ASN A 48 -7.18 5.92 -8.20
C ASN A 48 -8.42 5.00 -8.22
N GLY A 49 -8.42 3.92 -7.43
CA GLY A 49 -9.60 3.06 -7.30
C GLY A 49 -9.81 2.05 -8.43
N HIS A 50 -8.89 1.95 -9.40
CA HIS A 50 -9.02 1.09 -10.58
C HIS A 50 -8.73 -0.39 -10.32
N ALA A 51 -7.98 -0.73 -9.26
CA ALA A 51 -7.67 -2.12 -8.92
C ALA A 51 -7.45 -2.29 -7.41
N LYS A 52 -7.75 -3.46 -6.85
CA LYS A 52 -7.36 -3.79 -5.46
C LYS A 52 -5.96 -4.42 -5.42
N PRO A 53 -5.19 -4.25 -4.35
CA PRO A 53 -3.99 -5.06 -4.13
C PRO A 53 -4.36 -6.54 -4.07
N SER A 54 -3.54 -7.40 -4.68
CA SER A 54 -3.69 -8.84 -4.52
C SER A 54 -3.35 -9.28 -3.09
N ARG A 55 -3.65 -10.54 -2.76
CA ARG A 55 -3.25 -11.12 -1.47
C ARG A 55 -1.74 -11.05 -1.23
N LEU A 56 -0.95 -11.29 -2.28
CA LEU A 56 0.51 -11.22 -2.21
C LEU A 56 0.98 -9.77 -2.03
N ALA A 57 0.43 -8.84 -2.80
CA ALA A 57 0.78 -7.43 -2.71
C ALA A 57 0.44 -6.84 -1.33
N SER A 58 -0.71 -7.20 -0.76
CA SER A 58 -1.11 -6.74 0.59
C SER A 58 -0.17 -7.26 1.66
N LYS A 59 0.25 -8.54 1.58
CA LYS A 59 1.25 -9.10 2.49
C LYS A 59 2.61 -8.40 2.37
N SER A 60 3.04 -8.10 1.14
CA SER A 60 4.28 -7.33 0.92
C SER A 60 4.19 -5.95 1.55
N LEU A 61 3.06 -5.27 1.34
CA LEU A 61 2.83 -3.92 1.84
C LEU A 61 2.79 -3.87 3.38
N GLU A 62 2.12 -4.81 4.03
CA GLU A 62 2.13 -4.91 5.49
C GLU A 62 3.51 -5.24 6.06
N LYS A 63 4.26 -6.15 5.41
CA LYS A 63 5.63 -6.48 5.82
C LYS A 63 6.52 -5.23 5.78
N GLN A 64 6.50 -4.50 4.67
CA GLN A 64 7.31 -3.29 4.50
C GLN A 64 6.92 -2.20 5.51
N LEU A 65 5.63 -2.03 5.80
CA LEU A 65 5.18 -1.06 6.79
C LEU A 65 5.64 -1.40 8.21
N LEU A 66 5.65 -2.68 8.58
CA LEU A 66 6.21 -3.13 9.85
C LEU A 66 7.72 -2.86 9.93
N GLU A 67 8.46 -3.22 8.88
CA GLU A 67 9.91 -2.98 8.80
C GLU A 67 10.29 -1.49 8.79
N MET A 68 9.41 -0.61 8.29
CA MET A 68 9.58 0.84 8.33
C MET A 68 9.26 1.44 9.69
N GLY A 69 8.25 0.91 10.40
CA GLY A 69 7.86 1.37 11.74
C GLY A 69 8.91 1.04 12.81
N ASP A 70 9.66 -0.05 12.62
CA ASP A 70 10.71 -0.53 13.53
C ASP A 70 12.05 0.22 13.38
N ARG A 71 12.20 1.06 12.35
CA ARG A 71 13.42 1.88 12.12
C ARG A 71 13.41 3.22 12.86
N ARG A 72 12.62 3.36 13.93
CA ARG A 72 12.55 4.55 14.78
C ARG A 72 13.29 4.37 16.10
#